data_AF-A0A4P5RTY6-F1
#
_entry.id   AF-A0A4P5RTY6-F1
#
_cell.length_a   1.000
_cell.length_b   1.000
_cell.length_c   1.000
_cell.angle_alpha   90.00
_cell.angle_beta   90.00
_cell.angle_gamma   90.00
#
_symmetry.space_group_name_H-M   'P 1'
#
loop_
_entity.id
_entity.type
_entity.pdbx_description
1 polymer ?
#
loop_
_entity_poly.entity_id
_entity_poly.type
_entity_poly.pdbx_seq_one_letter_code
_entity_poly.pdbx_strand_id
1 'polypeptide(L)'
;MNKWLNYAVSNNSDDSIEPDEFVSGRAETPSESIICVDCGGNAHLLTHPPEDGVWQIGEVVAYRCSECRDRWDIVLAPDEQ
;
A
#
# COMPACT_ATOMS: atom_id res chain seq x y z
N MET A 1 -2.49 19.48 25.96
CA MET A 1 -2.95 20.62 25.15
C MET A 1 -1.76 21.40 24.56
N ASN A 2 -1.49 21.11 23.28
CA ASN A 2 -1.04 21.97 22.17
C ASN A 2 -0.08 23.14 22.48
N LYS A 3 1.21 22.92 22.17
CA LYS A 3 2.28 23.92 22.13
C LYS A 3 2.70 24.27 20.68
N TRP A 4 1.72 24.37 19.77
CA TRP A 4 1.96 24.48 18.32
C TRP A 4 1.28 25.68 17.66
N LEU A 5 1.06 26.77 18.40
CA LEU A 5 0.65 28.05 17.80
C LEU A 5 1.84 29.01 17.87
N ASN A 6 2.55 29.14 16.75
CA ASN A 6 3.17 30.36 16.23
C ASN A 6 4.35 30.01 15.30
N TYR A 7 4.07 29.79 14.01
CA TYR A 7 5.03 30.15 12.98
C TYR A 7 4.28 30.59 11.72
N ALA A 8 3.91 31.85 11.69
CA ALA A 8 3.37 32.49 10.49
C ALA A 8 4.51 33.23 9.78
N VAL A 9 4.76 32.75 8.55
CA VAL A 9 4.96 33.55 7.32
C VAL A 9 6.35 34.17 7.08
N SER A 10 7.06 33.60 6.09
CA SER A 10 7.41 34.25 4.81
C SER A 10 8.79 33.82 4.29
N ASN A 11 8.81 33.08 3.17
CA ASN A 11 9.45 33.47 1.89
C ASN A 11 9.92 32.26 1.06
N ASN A 12 9.41 32.22 -0.18
CA ASN A 12 9.91 31.57 -1.40
C ASN A 12 9.42 30.15 -1.75
N SER A 13 8.44 30.16 -2.66
CA SER A 13 8.21 29.24 -3.79
C SER A 13 8.03 27.75 -3.50
N ASP A 14 6.75 27.40 -3.37
CA ASP A 14 6.14 26.15 -3.84
C ASP A 14 6.71 24.84 -3.26
N ASP A 15 6.56 24.70 -1.94
CA ASP A 15 6.66 23.40 -1.26
C ASP A 15 5.30 23.11 -0.62
N SER A 16 4.29 22.99 -1.48
CA SER A 16 2.99 22.43 -1.10
C SER A 16 3.18 20.92 -1.07
N ILE A 17 3.66 20.38 0.05
CA ILE A 17 3.50 18.95 0.31
C ILE A 17 1.99 18.73 0.48
N GLU A 18 1.32 18.49 -0.64
CA GLU A 18 -0.07 18.05 -0.70
C GLU A 18 -0.14 16.74 0.10
N PRO A 19 -0.92 16.69 1.19
CA PRO A 19 -1.09 15.46 1.96
C PRO A 19 -1.93 14.52 1.12
N ASP A 20 -1.28 13.52 0.51
CA ASP A 20 -1.93 12.47 -0.28
C ASP A 20 -2.36 12.90 -1.69
N GLU A 21 -1.40 13.04 -2.60
CA GLU A 21 -1.75 12.78 -4.00
C GLU A 21 -2.12 11.30 -4.10
N PHE A 22 -3.43 11.02 -4.21
CA PHE A 22 -3.95 9.71 -4.61
C PHE A 22 -3.29 9.31 -5.93
N VAL A 23 -2.19 8.55 -5.85
CA VAL A 23 -1.51 8.03 -7.03
C VAL A 23 -2.48 7.08 -7.72
N SER A 24 -3.09 7.55 -8.81
CA SER A 24 -4.02 6.78 -9.62
C SER A 24 -3.26 6.14 -10.79
N GLY A 25 -3.47 4.85 -11.02
CA GLY A 25 -2.81 4.12 -12.10
C GLY A 25 -2.86 2.62 -11.92
N ARG A 26 -2.24 1.91 -12.87
CA ARG A 26 -2.10 0.46 -12.84
C ARG A 26 -1.07 0.04 -11.78
N ALA A 27 -1.43 -0.94 -10.99
CA ALA A 27 -0.52 -1.58 -10.05
C ALA A 27 0.16 -2.82 -10.64
N GLU A 28 1.27 -3.21 -10.02
CA GLU A 28 1.87 -4.53 -10.23
C GLU A 28 0.85 -5.63 -9.90
N THR A 29 0.85 -6.71 -10.70
CA THR A 29 0.01 -7.88 -10.39
C THR A 29 0.57 -8.58 -9.14
N PRO A 30 -0.24 -8.81 -8.10
CA PRO A 30 0.21 -9.47 -6.89
C PRO A 30 0.67 -10.90 -7.18
N SER A 31 1.78 -11.31 -6.56
CA SER A 31 2.23 -12.70 -6.61
C SER A 31 1.24 -13.64 -5.92
N GLU A 32 1.15 -14.89 -6.37
CA GLU A 32 0.27 -15.89 -5.71
C GLU A 32 0.70 -16.22 -4.27
N SER A 33 1.97 -15.94 -3.93
CA SER A 33 2.50 -16.13 -2.58
C SER A 33 3.58 -15.12 -2.20
N ILE A 34 3.70 -14.90 -0.90
CA ILE A 34 4.72 -14.07 -0.25
C ILE A 34 5.33 -14.80 0.96
N ILE A 35 6.43 -14.25 1.48
CA ILE A 35 7.01 -14.67 2.75
C ILE A 35 6.24 -13.99 3.88
N CYS A 36 5.74 -14.77 4.84
CA CYS A 36 5.07 -14.25 6.03
C CYS A 36 6.05 -13.44 6.89
N VAL A 37 5.72 -12.19 7.20
CA VAL A 37 6.60 -11.31 7.98
C VAL A 37 6.74 -11.75 9.46
N ASP A 38 5.73 -12.41 10.02
CA ASP A 38 5.77 -12.85 11.41
C ASP A 38 6.53 -14.16 11.63
N CYS A 39 6.42 -15.13 10.71
CA CYS A 39 6.97 -16.48 10.91
C CYS A 39 7.95 -16.94 9.82
N GLY A 40 8.11 -16.20 8.73
CA GLY A 40 8.95 -16.58 7.59
C GLY A 40 8.38 -17.70 6.71
N GLY A 41 7.23 -18.28 7.07
CA GLY A 41 6.54 -19.32 6.29
C GLY A 41 5.86 -18.78 5.03
N ASN A 42 5.25 -19.66 4.24
CA ASN A 42 4.57 -19.26 3.00
C ASN A 42 3.16 -18.70 3.30
N ALA A 43 2.85 -17.53 2.75
CA ALA A 43 1.51 -16.95 2.77
C ALA A 43 0.92 -16.85 1.36
N HIS A 44 -0.33 -17.28 1.21
CA HIS A 44 -1.00 -17.40 -0.08
C HIS A 44 -2.04 -16.30 -0.28
N LEU A 45 -2.13 -15.80 -1.51
CA LEU A 45 -3.10 -14.78 -1.91
C LEU A 45 -4.53 -15.32 -1.74
N LEU A 46 -5.39 -14.52 -1.09
CA LEU A 46 -6.81 -14.81 -0.90
C LEU A 46 -7.70 -13.94 -1.81
N THR A 47 -7.26 -12.72 -2.12
CA THR A 47 -8.05 -11.81 -2.97
C THR A 47 -8.08 -12.35 -4.39
N HIS A 48 -9.28 -12.49 -4.95
CA HIS A 48 -9.45 -12.89 -6.35
C HIS A 48 -9.06 -11.73 -7.28
N PRO A 49 -8.52 -12.02 -8.48
CA PRO A 49 -8.30 -10.98 -9.49
C PRO A 49 -9.57 -10.20 -9.83
N PRO A 50 -9.46 -8.90 -10.16
CA PRO A 50 -10.55 -8.13 -10.73
C PRO A 50 -11.13 -8.79 -12.00
N GLU A 51 -12.39 -8.52 -12.31
CA GLU A 51 -13.07 -9.12 -13.48
C GLU A 51 -12.40 -8.76 -14.80
N ASP A 52 -11.82 -7.55 -14.89
CA ASP A 52 -11.06 -7.07 -16.05
C ASP A 52 -9.58 -7.48 -16.02
N GLY A 53 -9.13 -8.09 -14.92
CA GLY A 53 -7.75 -8.51 -14.69
C GLY A 53 -6.77 -7.35 -14.45
N VAL A 54 -7.24 -6.13 -14.18
CA VAL A 54 -6.37 -4.96 -14.01
C VAL A 54 -6.40 -4.44 -12.58
N TRP A 55 -5.28 -4.63 -11.88
CA TRP A 55 -5.07 -4.07 -10.54
C TRP A 55 -4.77 -2.58 -10.57
N GLN A 56 -5.27 -1.85 -9.58
CA GLN A 56 -5.04 -0.42 -9.41
C GLN A 56 -4.14 -0.13 -8.21
N ILE A 57 -3.37 0.94 -8.30
CA ILE A 57 -2.55 1.45 -7.20
C ILE A 57 -3.46 1.78 -6.02
N GLY A 58 -3.01 1.41 -4.82
CA GLY A 58 -3.78 1.64 -3.60
C GLY A 58 -4.82 0.56 -3.30
N GLU A 59 -5.10 -0.36 -4.22
CA GLU A 59 -5.92 -1.53 -3.89
C GLU A 59 -5.24 -2.41 -2.85
N VAL A 60 -6.06 -3.11 -2.07
CA VAL A 60 -5.58 -3.94 -0.95
C VAL A 60 -5.86 -5.40 -1.25
N VAL A 61 -4.81 -6.21 -1.20
CA VAL A 61 -4.89 -7.65 -1.35
C VAL A 61 -4.58 -8.36 -0.03
N ALA A 62 -5.31 -9.44 0.24
CA ALA A 62 -5.18 -10.20 1.47
C ALA A 62 -4.38 -11.48 1.22
N TYR A 63 -3.44 -11.79 2.11
CA TYR A 63 -2.68 -13.04 2.15
C TYR A 63 -2.92 -13.78 3.46
N ARG A 64 -2.81 -15.11 3.45
CA ARG A 64 -2.92 -15.96 4.65
C ARG A 64 -1.74 -16.92 4.73
N CYS A 65 -1.04 -16.90 5.86
CA CYS A 65 0.03 -17.85 6.12
C CYS A 65 -0.50 -19.26 6.38
N SER A 66 0.12 -20.27 5.78
CA SER A 66 -0.22 -21.68 6.01
C SER A 66 0.24 -22.20 7.38
N GLU A 67 1.23 -21.55 7.99
CA GLU A 67 1.85 -21.99 9.23
C GLU A 67 1.27 -21.27 10.46
N CYS A 68 1.54 -19.97 10.60
CA CYS A 68 1.06 -19.20 11.76
C CYS A 68 -0.44 -18.86 11.66
N ARG A 69 -1.03 -18.94 10.46
CA ARG A 69 -2.41 -18.57 10.16
C ARG A 69 -2.72 -17.09 10.39
N ASP A 70 -1.72 -16.22 10.41
CA ASP A 70 -1.96 -14.78 10.37
C ASP A 70 -2.31 -14.32 8.97
N ARG A 71 -2.97 -13.16 8.90
CA ARG A 71 -3.41 -12.51 7.67
C ARG A 71 -2.66 -11.21 7.48
N TRP A 72 -2.31 -10.92 6.23
CA TRP A 72 -1.66 -9.68 5.82
C TRP A 72 -2.49 -8.98 4.76
N ASP A 73 -2.68 -7.67 4.93
CA ASP A 73 -3.32 -6.80 3.95
C ASP A 73 -2.24 -5.90 3.34
N ILE A 74 -1.98 -6.07 2.05
CA ILE A 74 -0.91 -5.39 1.32
C ILE A 74 -1.53 -4.40 0.35
N VAL A 75 -1.08 -3.14 0.43
CA VAL A 75 -1.43 -2.09 -0.53
C VAL A 75 -0.56 -2.27 -1.77
N LEU A 76 -1.18 -2.31 -2.95
CA LEU A 76 -0.47 -2.48 -4.21
C LEU A 76 0.25 -1.19 -4.63
N ALA A 77 1.51 -1.35 -5.01
CA ALA A 77 2.40 -0.30 -5.47
C ALA A 77 2.21 -0.01 -6.98
N PRO A 78 2.68 1.15 -7.48
CA PRO A 78 2.80 1.38 -8.92
C PRO A 78 3.60 0.29 -9.61
N ASP A 79 3.19 -0.04 -10.84
CA ASP A 79 3.92 -0.95 -11.72
C ASP A 79 5.27 -0.32 -12.12
N GLU A 80 6.35 -0.75 -11.47
CA GLU A 80 7.73 -0.38 -11.80
C GLU A 80 8.22 -1.25 -12.97
N GLN A 81 7.83 -0.90 -14.20
CA GLN A 81 8.35 -1.56 -15.42
C GLN A 81 9.85 -1.31 -15.64
#